data_AF-A0AA36J2F3-F1
#
_entry.id   AF-A0AA36J2F3-F1
#
_cell.length_a   1.000
_cell.length_b   1.000
_cell.length_c   1.000
_cell.angle_alpha   90.00
_cell.angle_beta   90.00
_cell.angle_gamma   90.00
#
_symmetry.space_group_name_H-M   'P 1'
#
loop_
_entity.id
_entity.type
_entity.pdbx_description
1 polymer ?
#
loop_
_entity_poly.entity_id
_entity_poly.type
_entity_poly.pdbx_seq_one_letter_code
_entity_poly.pdbx_strand_id
1 'polypeptide(L)'
;MLPRGAMLGRLPLVAQRLGARGVAAEGVPGLQCSAKTNVGKLAGALSARLREGAKTTLDSVGPAATYTAIKSIMVAEDYCSQEAQGKVLAVRPEMVKLDPRTAPSGRETQTVAFRLHVALADPLPELDQELTYMSADTNPGLAARLLVRVVEDKGVVPLACMGDKSCGIALRAIMITEEFLGRNNKLGTKALAFHAKKDTFQQGSEERVRILFQCGLVPGSLYK
;
A
#
# COMPACT_ATOMS: atom_id res chain seq x y z
N MET A 1 -68.87 -7.64 2.97
CA MET A 1 -68.12 -7.29 4.19
C MET A 1 -66.77 -8.03 4.12
N LEU A 2 -65.70 -7.27 3.82
CA LEU A 2 -64.25 -7.60 3.85
C LEU A 2 -63.67 -8.69 2.90
N PRO A 3 -62.40 -8.55 2.44
CA PRO A 3 -62.05 -8.84 1.04
C PRO A 3 -60.74 -9.65 0.79
N ARG A 4 -60.55 -9.99 -0.50
CA ARG A 4 -59.30 -9.99 -1.32
C ARG A 4 -58.17 -11.01 -1.06
N GLY A 5 -57.73 -11.58 -2.18
CA GLY A 5 -56.64 -12.53 -2.32
C GLY A 5 -55.24 -12.00 -2.03
N ALA A 6 -54.31 -12.94 -1.89
CA ALA A 6 -52.89 -12.69 -1.81
C ALA A 6 -52.18 -13.56 -2.85
N MET A 7 -51.61 -12.89 -3.86
CA MET A 7 -50.69 -13.45 -4.84
C MET A 7 -49.43 -13.98 -4.14
N LEU A 8 -48.95 -15.14 -4.59
CA LEU A 8 -47.58 -15.61 -4.39
C LEU A 8 -46.61 -14.72 -5.17
N GLY A 9 -46.20 -13.62 -4.55
CA GLY A 9 -45.11 -12.78 -5.03
C GLY A 9 -43.76 -13.39 -4.68
N ARG A 10 -42.98 -13.77 -5.70
CA ARG A 10 -41.54 -14.04 -5.59
C ARG A 10 -40.84 -12.81 -5.00
N LEU A 11 -40.26 -12.95 -3.81
CA LEU A 11 -39.35 -11.95 -3.26
C LEU A 11 -38.01 -12.01 -4.02
N PRO A 12 -37.48 -10.88 -4.53
CA PRO A 12 -36.14 -10.85 -5.07
C PRO A 12 -35.12 -11.00 -3.93
N LEU A 13 -34.13 -11.87 -4.14
CA LEU A 13 -32.97 -12.04 -3.27
C LEU A 13 -32.14 -10.74 -3.34
N VAL A 14 -32.44 -9.77 -2.46
CA VAL A 14 -31.63 -8.56 -2.31
C VAL A 14 -30.32 -8.98 -1.67
N ALA A 15 -29.27 -9.05 -2.49
CA ALA A 15 -27.89 -9.20 -2.05
C ALA A 15 -27.56 -8.07 -1.07
N GLN A 16 -27.60 -8.37 0.23
CA GLN A 16 -27.05 -7.52 1.26
C GLN A 16 -25.55 -7.35 1.01
N ARG A 17 -25.20 -6.23 0.36
CA ARG A 17 -23.83 -5.71 0.38
C ARG A 17 -23.51 -5.41 1.83
N LEU A 18 -22.73 -6.29 2.46
CA LEU A 18 -22.12 -6.06 3.76
C LEU A 18 -21.37 -4.73 3.70
N GLY A 19 -21.99 -3.71 4.30
CA GLY A 19 -21.49 -2.35 4.34
C GLY A 19 -20.20 -2.28 5.14
N ALA A 20 -19.22 -1.60 4.56
CA ALA A 20 -18.10 -1.03 5.31
C ALA A 20 -18.70 -0.06 6.34
N ARG A 21 -18.74 -0.45 7.62
CA ARG A 21 -18.98 0.47 8.72
C ARG A 21 -17.67 1.15 9.05
N GLY A 22 -17.53 2.39 8.60
CA GLY A 22 -16.57 3.33 9.15
C GLY A 22 -17.17 3.96 10.40
N VAL A 23 -16.38 4.03 11.46
CA VAL A 23 -16.52 5.07 12.47
C VAL A 23 -15.24 5.88 12.38
N ALA A 24 -15.36 7.12 11.93
CA ALA A 24 -14.28 8.08 11.93
C ALA A 24 -14.56 9.09 13.05
N ALA A 25 -13.55 9.31 13.90
CA ALA A 25 -13.34 10.63 14.48
C ALA A 25 -12.85 11.58 13.36
N GLU A 26 -13.10 12.88 13.51
CA GLU A 26 -12.91 13.92 12.49
C GLU A 26 -11.60 13.84 11.68
N GLY A 27 -11.71 14.12 10.36
CA GLY A 27 -10.63 13.95 9.38
C GLY A 27 -10.99 12.85 8.39
N VAL A 28 -10.83 13.10 7.08
CA VAL A 28 -11.30 12.20 6.01
C VAL A 28 -10.83 10.76 6.25
N PRO A 29 -11.73 9.77 6.40
CA PRO A 29 -11.35 8.39 6.73
C PRO A 29 -10.47 7.80 5.63
N GLY A 30 -9.40 7.10 6.02
CA GLY A 30 -8.47 6.43 5.11
C GLY A 30 -9.18 5.51 4.10
N LEU A 31 -8.59 5.34 2.92
CA LEU A 31 -9.10 4.41 1.92
C LEU A 31 -8.87 2.97 2.39
N GLN A 32 -9.70 2.04 1.93
CA GLN A 32 -9.54 0.61 2.20
C GLN A 32 -9.39 -0.17 0.90
N CYS A 33 -8.42 -1.07 0.85
CA CYS A 33 -8.18 -1.97 -0.25
C CYS A 33 -8.47 -3.42 0.14
N SER A 34 -9.19 -4.13 -0.72
CA SER A 34 -9.39 -5.57 -0.67
C SER A 34 -8.77 -6.21 -1.91
N ALA A 35 -8.60 -7.54 -1.90
CA ALA A 35 -8.11 -8.26 -3.07
C ALA A 35 -8.96 -8.05 -4.34
N LYS A 36 -10.27 -7.78 -4.18
CA LYS A 36 -11.24 -7.58 -5.28
C LYS A 36 -11.44 -6.11 -5.65
N THR A 37 -10.73 -5.17 -5.00
CA THR A 37 -10.86 -3.75 -5.30
C THR A 37 -10.44 -3.47 -6.74
N ASN A 38 -11.23 -2.65 -7.45
CA ASN A 38 -10.88 -2.23 -8.80
C ASN A 38 -9.75 -1.20 -8.74
N VAL A 39 -8.64 -1.49 -9.41
CA VAL A 39 -7.41 -0.67 -9.38
C VAL A 39 -7.67 0.75 -9.86
N GLY A 40 -8.34 0.94 -11.00
CA GLY A 40 -8.59 2.27 -11.56
C GLY A 40 -9.51 3.13 -10.69
N LYS A 41 -10.55 2.53 -10.08
CA LYS A 41 -11.43 3.25 -9.14
C LYS A 41 -10.69 3.69 -7.88
N LEU A 42 -9.85 2.81 -7.33
CA LEU A 42 -9.04 3.16 -6.16
C LEU A 42 -7.99 4.22 -6.50
N ALA A 43 -7.36 4.12 -7.67
CA ALA A 43 -6.42 5.12 -8.17
C ALA A 43 -7.06 6.50 -8.35
N GLY A 44 -8.28 6.56 -8.91
CA GLY A 44 -9.03 7.82 -9.03
C GLY A 44 -9.40 8.43 -7.67
N ALA A 45 -9.76 7.59 -6.68
CA ALA A 45 -10.02 8.06 -5.32
C ALA A 45 -8.74 8.56 -4.63
N LEU A 46 -7.60 7.88 -4.84
CA LEU A 46 -6.29 8.31 -4.35
C LEU A 46 -5.90 9.67 -4.95
N SER A 47 -5.96 9.82 -6.27
CA SER A 47 -5.57 11.06 -6.94
C SER A 47 -6.47 12.23 -6.57
N ALA A 48 -7.78 12.02 -6.45
CA ALA A 48 -8.71 13.04 -5.96
C ALA A 48 -8.31 13.54 -4.56
N ARG A 49 -8.02 12.62 -3.62
CA ARG A 49 -7.60 13.00 -2.27
C ARG A 49 -6.25 13.72 -2.27
N LEU A 50 -5.28 13.24 -3.04
CA LEU A 50 -3.95 13.84 -3.13
C LEU A 50 -3.98 15.26 -3.71
N ARG A 51 -4.93 15.56 -4.60
CA ARG A 51 -5.19 16.92 -5.11
C ARG A 51 -5.79 17.85 -4.05
N GLU A 52 -6.68 17.33 -3.21
CA GLU A 52 -7.34 18.10 -2.14
C GLU A 52 -6.43 18.33 -0.94
N GLY A 53 -5.62 17.34 -0.60
CA GLY A 53 -4.63 17.39 0.47
C GLY A 53 -3.49 16.45 0.10
N ALA A 54 -2.27 16.98 0.03
CA ALA A 54 -1.08 16.32 -0.51
C ALA A 54 -0.66 14.98 0.17
N LYS A 55 -1.51 14.41 1.03
CA LYS A 55 -1.34 13.14 1.74
C LYS A 55 -2.69 12.41 1.92
N THR A 56 -2.65 11.08 1.93
CA THR A 56 -3.78 10.21 2.29
C THR A 56 -3.26 8.88 2.85
N THR A 57 -4.14 8.12 3.50
CA THR A 57 -3.85 6.75 3.95
C THR A 57 -4.66 5.71 3.19
N LEU A 58 -4.09 4.53 3.03
CA LEU A 58 -4.71 3.37 2.40
C LEU A 58 -4.42 2.11 3.22
N ASP A 59 -5.45 1.51 3.80
CA ASP A 59 -5.33 0.27 4.57
C ASP A 59 -5.58 -0.95 3.68
N SER A 60 -4.75 -1.98 3.81
CA SER A 60 -4.88 -3.24 3.08
C SER A 60 -4.61 -4.45 3.97
N VAL A 61 -5.41 -5.51 3.81
CA VAL A 61 -5.30 -6.74 4.60
C VAL A 61 -4.89 -7.91 3.71
N GLY A 62 -3.70 -8.44 3.95
CA GLY A 62 -3.16 -9.61 3.27
C GLY A 62 -2.46 -9.32 1.92
N PRO A 63 -1.73 -10.31 1.36
CA PRO A 63 -0.86 -10.09 0.21
C PRO A 63 -1.58 -9.59 -1.04
N ALA A 64 -2.69 -10.23 -1.44
CA ALA A 64 -3.42 -9.86 -2.65
C ALA A 64 -4.00 -8.43 -2.59
N ALA A 65 -4.55 -8.04 -1.43
CA ALA A 65 -5.04 -6.67 -1.23
C ALA A 65 -3.90 -5.64 -1.26
N THR A 66 -2.77 -5.98 -0.64
CA THR A 66 -1.55 -5.16 -0.65
C THR A 66 -1.05 -4.95 -2.08
N TYR A 67 -0.98 -6.02 -2.87
CA TYR A 67 -0.57 -5.95 -4.28
C TYR A 67 -1.51 -5.06 -5.11
N THR A 68 -2.82 -5.20 -4.92
CA THR A 68 -3.81 -4.32 -5.55
C THR A 68 -3.67 -2.87 -5.10
N ALA A 69 -3.36 -2.62 -3.82
CA ALA A 69 -3.11 -1.29 -3.29
C ALA A 69 -1.90 -0.62 -3.96
N ILE A 70 -0.76 -1.32 -4.03
CA ILE A 70 0.46 -0.83 -4.68
C ILE A 70 0.21 -0.50 -6.16
N LYS A 71 -0.43 -1.41 -6.91
CA LYS A 71 -0.81 -1.12 -8.31
C LYS A 71 -1.70 0.10 -8.45
N SER A 72 -2.62 0.31 -7.50
CA SER A 72 -3.52 1.47 -7.52
C SER A 72 -2.78 2.76 -7.23
N ILE A 73 -1.76 2.74 -6.36
CA ILE A 73 -0.88 3.88 -6.11
C ILE A 73 -0.08 4.23 -7.38
N MET A 74 0.48 3.24 -8.07
CA MET A 74 1.21 3.48 -9.33
C MET A 74 0.32 4.15 -10.39
N VAL A 75 -0.90 3.66 -10.58
CA VAL A 75 -1.87 4.29 -11.51
C VAL A 75 -2.31 5.68 -11.01
N ALA A 76 -2.41 5.88 -9.69
CA ALA A 76 -2.72 7.20 -9.13
C ALA A 76 -1.59 8.20 -9.37
N GLU A 77 -0.33 7.77 -9.36
CA GLU A 77 0.80 8.60 -9.72
C GLU A 77 0.70 9.08 -11.17
N ASP A 78 0.39 8.18 -12.11
CA ASP A 78 0.15 8.55 -13.51
C ASP A 78 -0.94 9.62 -13.63
N TYR A 79 -2.01 9.49 -12.84
CA TYR A 79 -3.12 10.46 -12.81
C TYR A 79 -2.73 11.82 -12.21
N CYS A 80 -1.75 11.86 -11.31
CA CYS A 80 -1.27 13.09 -10.68
C CYS A 80 -0.10 13.73 -11.46
N SER A 81 0.59 12.98 -12.32
CA SER A 81 1.86 13.37 -12.95
C SER A 81 1.86 14.75 -13.62
N GLN A 82 0.78 15.11 -14.32
CA GLN A 82 0.64 16.39 -15.02
C GLN A 82 0.53 17.59 -14.06
N GLU A 83 -0.05 17.38 -12.88
CA GLU A 83 -0.30 18.41 -11.87
C GLU A 83 0.79 18.44 -10.79
N ALA A 84 1.52 17.33 -10.62
CA ALA A 84 2.47 17.11 -9.54
C ALA A 84 3.82 17.85 -9.68
N GLN A 85 4.04 18.61 -10.77
CA GLN A 85 5.25 19.43 -11.00
C GLN A 85 6.56 18.64 -10.82
N GLY A 86 6.62 17.40 -11.29
CA GLY A 86 7.79 16.53 -11.15
C GLY A 86 7.90 15.79 -9.81
N LYS A 87 6.94 15.94 -8.90
CA LYS A 87 6.82 15.11 -7.68
C LYS A 87 6.28 13.72 -8.01
N VAL A 88 6.59 12.78 -7.13
CA VAL A 88 6.15 11.38 -7.18
C VAL A 88 5.36 11.01 -5.93
N LEU A 89 4.69 9.86 -5.93
CA LEU A 89 3.99 9.34 -4.76
C LEU A 89 4.96 8.53 -3.89
N ALA A 90 5.37 9.13 -2.77
CA ALA A 90 6.15 8.46 -1.74
C ALA A 90 5.23 7.75 -0.74
N VAL A 91 5.50 6.46 -0.52
CA VAL A 91 4.71 5.59 0.34
C VAL A 91 5.53 5.18 1.56
N ARG A 92 5.00 5.45 2.75
CA ARG A 92 5.52 4.92 4.01
C ARG A 92 4.58 3.83 4.53
N PRO A 93 5.01 2.55 4.59
CA PRO A 93 4.20 1.48 5.12
C PRO A 93 4.26 1.43 6.65
N GLU A 94 3.14 1.11 7.29
CA GLU A 94 3.02 0.88 8.72
C GLU A 94 2.14 -0.34 8.99
N MET A 95 2.46 -1.12 10.03
CA MET A 95 1.60 -2.21 10.49
C MET A 95 0.63 -1.69 11.56
N VAL A 96 -0.67 -1.77 11.29
CA VAL A 96 -1.71 -1.30 12.21
C VAL A 96 -2.65 -2.42 12.61
N LYS A 97 -3.12 -2.40 13.86
CA LYS A 97 -4.23 -3.24 14.32
C LYS A 97 -5.53 -2.54 13.97
N LEU A 98 -6.39 -3.23 13.22
CA LEU A 98 -7.73 -2.75 12.94
C LEU A 98 -8.67 -3.10 14.09
N ASP A 99 -9.78 -2.36 14.18
CA ASP A 99 -10.83 -2.65 15.14
C ASP A 99 -11.32 -4.10 15.01
N PRO A 100 -11.57 -4.79 16.13
CA PRO A 100 -12.08 -6.16 16.11
C PRO A 100 -13.33 -6.25 15.25
N ARG A 101 -13.35 -7.25 14.37
CA ARG A 101 -14.56 -7.58 13.61
C ARG A 101 -15.22 -8.80 14.23
N THR A 102 -16.49 -8.66 14.58
CA THR A 102 -17.34 -9.78 14.99
C THR A 102 -17.76 -10.54 13.74
N ALA A 103 -17.29 -11.77 13.61
CA ALA A 103 -17.74 -12.67 12.54
C ALA A 103 -19.21 -13.07 12.76
N PRO A 104 -19.93 -13.58 11.73
CA PRO A 104 -21.29 -14.11 11.90
C PRO A 104 -21.41 -15.21 12.96
N SER A 105 -20.30 -15.88 13.30
CA SER A 105 -20.21 -16.88 14.37
C SER A 105 -20.12 -16.29 15.78
N GLY A 106 -20.15 -14.96 15.94
CA GLY A 106 -19.95 -14.27 17.22
C GLY A 106 -18.49 -14.17 17.67
N ARG A 107 -17.55 -14.80 16.96
CA ARG A 107 -16.12 -14.72 17.27
C ARG A 107 -15.57 -13.35 16.88
N GLU A 108 -14.91 -12.68 17.81
CA GLU A 108 -14.12 -11.50 17.51
C GLU A 108 -12.78 -11.88 16.89
N THR A 109 -12.43 -11.19 15.80
CA THR A 109 -11.16 -11.37 15.11
C THR A 109 -10.39 -10.06 15.10
N GLN A 110 -9.21 -10.08 15.73
CA GLN A 110 -8.26 -8.99 15.59
C GLN A 110 -7.52 -9.14 14.26
N THR A 111 -7.63 -8.12 13.41
CA THR A 111 -7.01 -8.11 12.09
C THR A 111 -5.87 -7.11 12.07
N VAL A 112 -4.73 -7.52 11.50
CA VAL A 112 -3.61 -6.62 11.23
C VAL A 112 -3.64 -6.22 9.76
N ALA A 113 -3.43 -4.95 9.49
CA ALA A 113 -3.37 -4.38 8.15
C ALA A 113 -2.02 -3.68 7.91
N PHE A 114 -1.68 -3.53 6.63
CA PHE A 114 -0.72 -2.52 6.22
C PHE A 114 -1.47 -1.22 5.95
N ARG A 115 -1.09 -0.18 6.70
CA ARG A 115 -1.45 1.20 6.41
C ARG A 115 -0.36 1.80 5.54
N LEU A 116 -0.73 2.20 4.34
CA LEU A 116 0.15 2.88 3.40
C LEU A 116 -0.13 4.38 3.52
N HIS A 117 0.81 5.13 4.08
CA HIS A 117 0.77 6.58 4.07
C HIS A 117 1.34 7.06 2.74
N VAL A 118 0.51 7.72 1.93
CA VAL A 118 0.86 8.16 0.57
C VAL A 118 0.90 9.67 0.57
N ALA A 119 2.00 10.25 0.09
CA ALA A 119 2.16 11.70 -0.03
C ALA A 119 2.94 12.07 -1.29
N LEU A 120 2.71 13.28 -1.80
CA LEU A 120 3.55 13.85 -2.86
C LEU A 120 4.92 14.24 -2.29
N ALA A 121 5.98 13.77 -2.92
CA ALA A 121 7.36 14.05 -2.52
C ALA A 121 8.27 14.26 -3.72
N ASP A 122 9.42 14.87 -3.49
CA ASP A 122 10.48 14.92 -4.51
C ASP A 122 10.98 13.50 -4.81
N PRO A 123 11.28 13.18 -6.08
CA PRO A 123 11.76 11.86 -6.45
C PRO A 123 13.09 11.54 -5.74
N LEU A 124 13.22 10.29 -5.31
CA LEU A 124 14.50 9.78 -4.83
C LEU A 124 15.50 9.71 -5.99
N PRO A 125 16.81 9.96 -5.75
CA PRO A 125 17.81 9.90 -6.80
C PRO A 125 17.86 8.49 -7.39
N GLU A 126 17.83 8.41 -8.72
CA GLU A 126 18.10 7.17 -9.45
C GLU A 126 19.59 6.85 -9.35
N LEU A 127 19.90 5.69 -8.78
CA LEU A 127 21.26 5.21 -8.65
C LEU A 127 21.44 4.03 -9.59
N ASP A 128 22.51 4.05 -10.37
CA ASP A 128 22.96 2.89 -11.13
C ASP A 128 23.57 1.85 -10.16
N GLN A 129 22.70 0.99 -9.63
CA GLN A 129 23.07 -0.02 -8.65
C GLN A 129 22.28 -1.31 -8.85
N GLU A 130 22.87 -2.42 -8.40
CA GLU A 130 22.23 -3.72 -8.46
C GLU A 130 20.90 -3.74 -7.70
N LEU A 131 19.89 -4.34 -8.34
CA LEU A 131 18.58 -4.52 -7.74
C LEU A 131 18.64 -5.55 -6.62
N THR A 132 18.04 -5.20 -5.49
CA THR A 132 17.82 -6.16 -4.42
C THR A 132 16.53 -6.93 -4.69
N TYR A 133 16.65 -8.19 -5.08
CA TYR A 133 15.50 -9.04 -5.39
C TYR A 133 14.84 -9.60 -4.13
N MET A 134 13.53 -9.47 -4.04
CA MET A 134 12.69 -10.05 -2.99
C MET A 134 11.86 -11.18 -3.60
N SER A 135 12.00 -12.40 -3.09
CA SER A 135 11.16 -13.54 -3.46
C SER A 135 10.09 -13.81 -2.41
N ALA A 136 9.14 -14.71 -2.70
CA ALA A 136 8.10 -15.10 -1.75
C ALA A 136 8.67 -15.80 -0.49
N ASP A 137 9.85 -16.40 -0.59
CA ASP A 137 10.51 -17.16 0.47
C ASP A 137 11.61 -16.36 1.18
N THR A 138 11.80 -15.10 0.79
CA THR A 138 12.80 -14.23 1.41
C THR A 138 12.46 -13.98 2.88
N ASN A 139 13.45 -14.14 3.76
CA ASN A 139 13.30 -13.77 5.16
C ASN A 139 13.33 -12.23 5.29
N PRO A 140 12.24 -11.58 5.74
CA PRO A 140 12.17 -10.12 5.76
C PRO A 140 13.13 -9.49 6.78
N GLY A 141 13.52 -10.19 7.84
CA GLY A 141 14.47 -9.69 8.83
C GLY A 141 15.92 -9.68 8.32
N LEU A 142 16.33 -10.73 7.60
CA LEU A 142 17.64 -10.75 6.93
C LEU A 142 17.71 -9.72 5.79
N ALA A 143 16.64 -9.64 4.99
CA ALA A 143 16.50 -8.60 3.97
C ALA A 143 16.67 -7.21 4.60
N ALA A 144 15.94 -6.90 5.68
CA ALA A 144 16.01 -5.61 6.34
C ALA A 144 17.43 -5.23 6.79
N ARG A 145 18.24 -6.18 7.28
CA ARG A 145 19.65 -5.90 7.63
C ARG A 145 20.49 -5.48 6.43
N LEU A 146 20.28 -6.11 5.27
CA LEU A 146 20.92 -5.68 4.03
C LEU A 146 20.43 -4.28 3.63
N LEU A 147 19.13 -4.02 3.70
CA LEU A 147 18.55 -2.72 3.36
C LEU A 147 19.09 -1.59 4.25
N VAL A 148 19.23 -1.81 5.57
CA VAL A 148 19.85 -0.84 6.48
C VAL A 148 21.23 -0.44 5.96
N ARG A 149 22.08 -1.43 5.67
CA ARG A 149 23.44 -1.19 5.19
C ARG A 149 23.46 -0.39 3.89
N VAL A 150 22.60 -0.75 2.92
CA VAL A 150 22.55 -0.06 1.63
C VAL A 150 22.01 1.36 1.77
N VAL A 151 20.97 1.57 2.59
CA VAL A 151 20.43 2.91 2.85
C VAL A 151 21.43 3.79 3.60
N GLU A 152 22.20 3.24 4.54
CA GLU A 152 23.25 3.99 5.24
C GLU A 152 24.43 4.36 4.32
N ASP A 153 24.83 3.45 3.43
CA ASP A 153 25.98 3.64 2.53
C ASP A 153 25.63 4.53 1.33
N LYS A 154 24.46 4.28 0.70
CA LYS A 154 24.08 4.86 -0.59
C LYS A 154 22.87 5.79 -0.52
N GLY A 155 22.17 5.85 0.60
CA GLY A 155 20.96 6.67 0.79
C GLY A 155 19.67 6.10 0.15
N VAL A 156 19.78 5.29 -0.90
CA VAL A 156 18.66 4.69 -1.63
C VAL A 156 18.93 3.22 -1.92
N VAL A 157 17.91 2.38 -1.81
CA VAL A 157 17.94 0.95 -2.17
C VAL A 157 16.82 0.61 -3.15
N PRO A 158 17.09 0.00 -4.31
CA PRO A 158 16.07 -0.39 -5.26
C PRO A 158 15.70 -1.86 -5.04
N LEU A 159 14.44 -2.10 -4.70
CA LEU A 159 13.91 -3.43 -4.43
C LEU A 159 13.08 -3.91 -5.60
N ALA A 160 13.34 -5.11 -6.09
CA ALA A 160 12.56 -5.75 -7.12
C ALA A 160 11.69 -6.87 -6.53
N CYS A 161 10.40 -6.87 -6.84
CA CYS A 161 9.48 -7.90 -6.36
C CYS A 161 8.47 -8.32 -7.46
N MET A 162 8.01 -9.57 -7.39
CA MET A 162 7.07 -10.15 -8.36
C MET A 162 5.93 -10.88 -7.65
N GLY A 163 4.70 -10.47 -7.95
CA GLY A 163 3.51 -11.06 -7.35
C GLY A 163 3.26 -10.59 -5.91
N ASP A 164 2.14 -11.04 -5.37
CA ASP A 164 1.55 -10.51 -4.14
C ASP A 164 2.33 -10.88 -2.88
N LYS A 165 2.78 -12.14 -2.76
CA LYS A 165 3.57 -12.61 -1.61
C LYS A 165 4.89 -11.87 -1.49
N SER A 166 5.64 -11.78 -2.59
CA SER A 166 6.93 -11.08 -2.64
C SER A 166 6.77 -9.58 -2.31
N CYS A 167 5.75 -8.90 -2.86
CA CYS A 167 5.45 -7.51 -2.49
C CYS A 167 5.17 -7.37 -0.99
N GLY A 168 4.38 -8.29 -0.40
CA GLY A 168 4.11 -8.29 1.04
C GLY A 168 5.37 -8.48 1.90
N ILE A 169 6.30 -9.34 1.46
CA ILE A 169 7.61 -9.53 2.12
C ILE A 169 8.46 -8.27 2.01
N ALA A 170 8.51 -7.65 0.83
CA ALA A 170 9.25 -6.40 0.62
C ALA A 170 8.74 -5.28 1.54
N LEU A 171 7.42 -5.08 1.67
CA LEU A 171 6.88 -4.08 2.60
C LEU A 171 7.24 -4.37 4.06
N ARG A 172 7.22 -5.65 4.48
CA ARG A 172 7.68 -6.02 5.82
C ARG A 172 9.16 -5.73 6.03
N ALA A 173 10.00 -6.04 5.05
CA ALA A 173 11.43 -5.74 5.12
C ALA A 173 11.67 -4.23 5.24
N ILE A 174 10.94 -3.40 4.48
CA ILE A 174 11.01 -1.93 4.59
C ILE A 174 10.63 -1.46 6.00
N MET A 175 9.52 -1.95 6.57
CA MET A 175 9.11 -1.56 7.93
C MET A 175 10.14 -1.95 9.00
N ILE A 176 10.69 -3.17 8.93
CA ILE A 176 11.75 -3.63 9.85
C ILE A 176 13.03 -2.80 9.66
N THR A 177 13.33 -2.39 8.42
CA THR A 177 14.46 -1.50 8.10
C THR A 177 14.28 -0.14 8.77
N GLU A 178 13.09 0.46 8.67
CA GLU A 178 12.76 1.71 9.36
C GLU A 178 12.95 1.55 10.89
N GLU A 179 12.45 0.47 11.47
CA GLU A 179 12.62 0.17 12.91
C GLU A 179 14.09 0.07 13.32
N PHE A 180 14.94 -0.61 12.54
CA PHE A 180 16.38 -0.70 12.80
C PHE A 180 17.10 0.65 12.66
N LEU A 181 16.79 1.43 11.63
CA LEU A 181 17.32 2.79 11.47
C LEU A 181 16.89 3.69 12.64
N GLY A 182 15.66 3.54 13.11
CA GLY A 182 15.13 4.27 14.27
C GLY A 182 15.87 3.92 15.57
N ARG A 183 16.04 2.62 15.85
CA ARG A 183 16.79 2.15 17.03
C ARG A 183 18.24 2.65 17.08
N ASN A 184 18.86 2.83 15.91
CA ASN A 184 20.23 3.32 15.80
C ASN A 184 20.32 4.85 15.70
N ASN A 185 19.22 5.58 15.94
CA ASN A 185 19.13 7.03 15.82
C ASN A 185 19.55 7.58 14.43
N LYS A 186 19.34 6.79 13.38
CA LYS A 186 19.69 7.13 11.99
C LYS A 186 18.55 7.80 11.23
N LEU A 187 17.31 7.68 11.71
CA LEU A 187 16.16 8.35 11.11
C LEU A 187 16.12 9.86 11.43
N GLY A 188 16.39 10.25 12.67
CA GLY A 188 16.17 11.63 13.12
C GLY A 188 14.74 12.09 12.86
N THR A 189 14.57 13.14 12.04
CA THR A 189 13.24 13.65 11.61
C THR A 189 12.76 13.07 10.28
N LYS A 190 13.51 12.13 9.69
CA LYS A 190 13.19 11.48 8.42
C LYS A 190 12.34 10.23 8.64
N ALA A 191 11.74 9.75 7.56
CA ALA A 191 11.05 8.47 7.48
C ALA A 191 11.62 7.65 6.32
N LEU A 192 11.56 6.33 6.43
CA LEU A 192 11.89 5.45 5.30
C LEU A 192 10.64 5.27 4.45
N ALA A 193 10.69 5.73 3.21
CA ALA A 193 9.59 5.64 2.26
C ALA A 193 10.08 5.02 0.95
N PHE A 194 9.13 4.66 0.09
CA PHE A 194 9.44 4.18 -1.25
C PHE A 194 8.54 4.79 -2.31
N HIS A 195 9.06 4.89 -3.52
CA HIS A 195 8.28 5.11 -4.74
C HIS A 195 8.19 3.78 -5.51
N ALA A 196 6.98 3.40 -5.92
CA ALA A 196 6.72 2.19 -6.69
C ALA A 196 6.63 2.47 -8.20
N LYS A 197 7.42 1.76 -9.01
CA LYS A 197 7.37 1.82 -10.48
C LYS A 197 7.13 0.44 -11.09
N LYS A 198 6.52 0.41 -12.28
CA LYS A 198 6.44 -0.78 -13.11
C LYS A 198 7.77 -0.91 -13.84
N ASP A 199 8.33 -2.11 -13.86
CA ASP A 199 9.52 -2.39 -14.64
C ASP A 199 9.32 -3.65 -15.48
N THR A 200 9.66 -3.53 -16.76
CA THR A 200 9.54 -4.59 -17.75
C THR A 200 10.94 -5.00 -18.17
N PHE A 201 11.25 -6.29 -18.08
CA PHE A 201 12.59 -6.81 -18.36
C PHE A 201 12.49 -8.17 -19.07
N GLN A 202 13.56 -8.54 -19.78
CA GLN A 202 13.65 -9.82 -20.47
C GLN A 202 14.25 -10.89 -19.55
N GLN A 203 13.60 -12.05 -19.44
CA GLN A 203 14.11 -13.23 -18.77
C GLN A 203 14.14 -14.39 -19.75
N GLY A 204 15.31 -14.64 -20.35
CA GLY A 204 15.43 -15.58 -21.46
C GLY A 204 14.69 -15.06 -22.69
N SER A 205 13.69 -15.79 -23.17
CA SER A 205 12.84 -15.38 -24.30
C SER A 205 11.51 -14.75 -23.88
N GLU A 206 11.27 -14.58 -22.58
CA GLU A 206 10.02 -14.05 -22.05
C GLU A 206 10.18 -12.61 -21.54
N GLU A 207 9.26 -11.74 -21.96
CA GLU A 207 9.08 -10.45 -21.32
C GLU A 207 8.32 -10.63 -20.00
N ARG A 208 8.89 -10.12 -18.91
CA ARG A 208 8.29 -10.19 -17.58
C ARG A 208 8.16 -8.80 -16.97
N VAL A 209 7.14 -8.66 -16.13
CA VAL A 209 6.84 -7.43 -15.40
C VAL A 209 7.09 -7.66 -13.92
N ARG A 210 7.79 -6.71 -13.30
CA ARG A 210 8.00 -6.64 -11.85
C ARG A 210 7.63 -5.26 -11.33
N ILE A 211 7.53 -5.17 -10.01
CA ILE A 211 7.41 -3.89 -9.30
C ILE A 211 8.77 -3.55 -8.72
N LEU A 212 9.21 -2.32 -8.96
CA LEU A 212 10.40 -1.74 -8.33
C LEU A 212 9.96 -0.80 -7.21
N PHE A 213 10.50 -0.99 -6.01
CA PHE A 213 10.41 -0.02 -4.92
C PHE A 213 11.76 0.68 -4.78
N GLN A 214 11.82 1.95 -5.15
CA GLN A 214 12.96 2.78 -4.86
C GLN A 214 12.78 3.33 -3.45
N CYS A 215 13.53 2.79 -2.50
CA CYS A 215 13.36 3.07 -1.07
C CYS A 215 14.47 4.01 -0.59
N GLY A 216 14.13 5.02 0.21
CA GLY A 216 15.09 5.98 0.72
C GLY A 216 14.52 6.84 1.83
N LEU A 217 15.38 7.65 2.46
CA LEU A 217 14.97 8.54 3.54
C LEU A 217 14.35 9.83 2.99
N VAL A 218 13.13 10.13 3.43
CA VAL A 218 12.39 11.35 3.08
C VAL A 218 12.06 12.16 4.35
N PRO A 219 11.72 13.46 4.26
CA PRO A 219 11.27 14.22 5.44
C PRO A 219 10.05 13.58 6.10
N GLY A 220 10.12 13.27 7.40
CA GLY A 220 9.01 12.65 8.12
C GLY A 220 7.78 13.55 8.28
N SER A 221 7.96 14.86 8.11
CA SER A 221 6.87 15.84 8.07
C SER A 221 5.89 15.62 6.91
N LEU A 222 6.28 14.87 5.87
CA LEU A 222 5.37 14.51 4.77
C LEU A 222 4.16 13.69 5.23
N TYR A 223 4.28 12.98 6.36
CA TYR A 223 3.28 12.06 6.87
C TYR A 223 2.63 12.51 8.19
N LYS A 224 2.97 13.71 8.69
CA LYS A 224 2.36 14.32 9.88
C LYS A 224 1.18 15.17 9.47
#